data_AF-A0A0C2FK89-F1
#
_entry.id   AF-A0A0C2FK89-F1
#
_cell.length_a   1.000
_cell.length_b   1.000
_cell.length_c   1.000
_cell.angle_alpha   90.00
_cell.angle_beta   90.00
_cell.angle_gamma   90.00
#
_symmetry.space_group_name_H-M   'P 1'
#
loop_
_entity.id
_entity.type
_entity.pdbx_description
1 polymer ?
#
loop_
_entity_poly.entity_id
_entity_poly.type
_entity_poly.pdbx_seq_one_letter_code
_entity_poly.pdbx_strand_id
1 'polypeptide(L)'
;MHNDFRSLVASGRAEDKLIKNGQGFAPKAANMRKLEYNCDLEKMAAKYASGCVYKHSSTASRMLLREEAGENLFTVTVPDAEFNKAAEWATRAWFRELKDNGVGKDNILTRQLLDRSKAEALKIGGLDTTL
;
A
#
# COMPACT_ATOMS: atom_id res chain seq x y z
N MET A 1 2.50 -10.66 -7.17
CA MET A 1 3.24 -9.61 -6.44
C MET A 1 2.70 -9.29 -5.05
N HIS A 2 1.45 -8.84 -4.87
CA HIS A 2 0.92 -8.55 -3.52
C HIS A 2 1.12 -9.72 -2.53
N ASN A 3 0.74 -10.94 -2.94
CA ASN A 3 0.94 -12.13 -2.11
C ASN A 3 2.42 -12.49 -1.87
N ASP A 4 3.32 -12.12 -2.78
CA ASP A 4 4.76 -12.34 -2.62
C ASP A 4 5.32 -11.44 -1.50
N PHE A 5 4.90 -10.17 -1.48
CA PHE A 5 5.24 -9.25 -0.40
C PHE A 5 4.60 -9.63 0.94
N ARG A 6 3.35 -10.08 0.93
CA ARG A 6 2.70 -10.63 2.14
C ARG A 6 3.46 -11.82 2.70
N SER A 7 3.92 -12.73 1.83
CA SER A 7 4.77 -13.86 2.22
C SER A 7 6.11 -13.40 2.79
N LEU A 8 6.75 -12.40 2.16
CA LEU A 8 8.01 -11.83 2.63
C LEU A 8 7.89 -11.26 4.05
N VAL A 9 6.85 -10.46 4.31
CA VAL A 9 6.52 -9.94 5.66
C VAL A 9 6.22 -11.08 6.61
N ALA A 10 5.33 -12.02 6.24
CA ALA A 10 4.92 -13.10 7.11
C ALA A 10 6.09 -14.00 7.54
N SER A 11 7.07 -14.19 6.66
CA SER A 11 8.29 -14.95 6.95
C SER A 11 9.33 -14.19 7.80
N GLY A 12 9.10 -12.90 8.09
CA GLY A 12 10.03 -12.06 8.85
C GLY A 12 11.28 -11.68 8.09
N ARG A 13 11.15 -11.46 6.77
CA ARG A 13 12.27 -11.13 5.85
C ARG A 13 12.11 -9.77 5.16
N ALA A 14 11.06 -9.03 5.46
CA ALA A 14 10.85 -7.69 4.93
C ALA A 14 11.56 -6.66 5.81
N GLU A 15 12.48 -5.87 5.24
CA GLU A 15 13.24 -4.85 5.97
C GLU A 15 12.31 -3.75 6.50
N ASP A 16 12.55 -3.29 7.74
CA ASP A 16 11.79 -2.24 8.41
C ASP A 16 12.72 -1.14 8.94
N LYS A 17 12.47 0.11 8.56
CA LYS A 17 13.31 1.27 8.93
C LYS A 17 13.52 1.42 10.44
N LEU A 18 12.50 1.13 11.24
CA LEU A 18 12.49 1.37 12.69
C LEU A 18 13.12 0.24 13.49
N ILE A 19 13.42 -0.89 12.87
CA ILE A 19 14.00 -2.04 13.56
C ILE A 19 15.51 -2.03 13.31
N LYS A 20 16.30 -1.99 14.39
CA LYS A 20 17.78 -1.97 14.34
C LYS A 20 18.33 -0.93 13.36
N ASN A 21 17.80 0.30 13.40
CA ASN A 21 18.19 1.40 12.50
C ASN A 21 18.11 1.06 11.00
N GLY A 22 17.11 0.27 10.60
CA GLY A 22 16.86 -0.14 9.22
C GLY A 22 17.60 -1.41 8.79
N GLN A 23 18.32 -2.07 9.70
CA GLN A 23 18.97 -3.37 9.45
C GLN A 23 18.12 -4.56 9.95
N GLY A 24 16.95 -4.27 10.52
CA GLY A 24 16.02 -5.27 11.04
C GLY A 24 14.90 -5.61 10.06
N PHE A 25 14.16 -6.66 10.40
CA PHE A 25 13.02 -7.13 9.64
C PHE A 25 11.73 -7.00 10.44
N ALA A 26 10.62 -6.74 9.74
CA ALA A 26 9.28 -6.79 10.30
C ALA A 26 9.00 -8.14 11.00
N PRO A 27 8.19 -8.16 12.06
CA PRO A 27 7.90 -9.38 12.80
C PRO A 27 7.17 -10.41 11.93
N LYS A 28 7.39 -11.71 12.22
CA LYS A 28 6.68 -12.80 11.55
C LYS A 28 5.18 -12.71 11.80
N ALA A 29 4.39 -13.05 10.79
CA ALA A 29 2.93 -13.08 10.91
C ALA A 29 2.43 -14.51 11.13
N ALA A 30 1.63 -14.73 12.17
CA ALA A 30 1.07 -16.04 12.47
C ALA A 30 -0.10 -16.44 11.55
N ASN A 31 -0.83 -15.47 10.98
CA ASN A 31 -2.03 -15.72 10.18
C ASN A 31 -2.22 -14.69 9.07
N MET A 32 -1.18 -14.49 8.23
CA MET A 32 -1.28 -13.61 7.07
C MET A 32 -2.15 -14.25 5.99
N ARG A 33 -3.37 -13.72 5.78
CA ARG A 33 -4.31 -14.26 4.78
C ARG A 33 -3.75 -14.10 3.36
N LYS A 34 -4.03 -15.05 2.48
CA LYS A 34 -3.73 -14.92 1.04
C LYS A 34 -4.81 -14.05 0.40
N LEU A 35 -4.40 -13.09 -0.43
CA LEU A 35 -5.33 -12.28 -1.21
C LEU A 35 -5.80 -13.04 -2.45
N GLU A 36 -7.06 -12.82 -2.78
CA GLU A 36 -7.70 -13.29 -4.01
C GLU A 36 -8.15 -12.09 -4.84
N TYR A 37 -8.16 -12.27 -6.16
CA TYR A 37 -8.60 -11.22 -7.07
C TYR A 37 -10.12 -11.11 -7.06
N ASN A 38 -10.64 -9.89 -7.08
CA ASN A 38 -12.07 -9.63 -7.10
C ASN A 38 -12.40 -8.62 -8.22
N CYS A 39 -13.21 -9.05 -9.19
CA CYS A 39 -13.55 -8.24 -10.36
C CYS A 39 -14.45 -7.03 -10.03
N ASP A 40 -15.18 -7.05 -8.91
CA ASP A 40 -16.00 -5.89 -8.52
C ASP A 40 -15.14 -4.79 -7.88
N LEU A 41 -14.10 -5.18 -7.12
CA LEU A 41 -13.06 -4.24 -6.68
C LEU A 41 -12.26 -3.68 -7.86
N GLU A 42 -11.95 -4.50 -8.88
CA GLU A 42 -11.31 -4.03 -10.11
C GLU A 42 -12.16 -2.98 -10.82
N LYS A 43 -13.45 -3.27 -11.08
CA LYS A 43 -14.36 -2.33 -11.76
C LYS A 43 -14.47 -1.01 -11.00
N MET A 44 -14.54 -1.08 -9.67
CA MET A 44 -14.58 0.10 -8.80
C MET A 44 -13.31 0.94 -8.96
N ALA A 45 -12.12 0.32 -8.85
CA ALA A 45 -10.84 0.99 -9.02
C ALA A 45 -10.67 1.57 -10.44
N ALA A 46 -10.99 0.81 -11.47
CA ALA A 46 -10.92 1.23 -12.87
C ALA A 46 -11.85 2.41 -13.18
N LYS A 47 -13.08 2.39 -12.63
CA LYS A 47 -14.04 3.50 -12.74
C LYS A 47 -13.51 4.76 -12.08
N TYR A 48 -12.81 4.66 -10.94
CA TYR A 48 -12.22 5.82 -10.30
C TYR A 48 -11.00 6.33 -11.08
N ALA A 49 -10.11 5.43 -11.50
CA ALA A 49 -8.89 5.75 -12.24
C ALA A 49 -9.18 6.45 -13.58
N SER A 50 -10.28 6.12 -14.26
CA SER A 50 -10.68 6.78 -15.52
C SER A 50 -11.05 8.26 -15.36
N GLY A 51 -11.30 8.71 -14.12
CA GLY A 51 -11.51 10.13 -13.81
C GLY A 51 -10.23 10.96 -13.86
N CYS A 52 -9.05 10.34 -13.93
CA CYS A 52 -7.75 11.02 -14.01
C CYS A 52 -7.50 12.07 -12.91
N VAL A 53 -8.01 11.83 -11.69
CA VAL A 53 -7.79 12.69 -10.52
C VAL A 53 -6.89 11.98 -9.53
N TYR A 54 -5.74 12.58 -9.20
CA TYR A 54 -4.82 12.05 -8.20
C TYR A 54 -5.21 12.50 -6.78
N LYS A 55 -6.28 11.91 -6.26
CA LYS A 55 -6.81 12.12 -4.90
C LYS A 55 -7.50 10.83 -4.46
N HIS A 56 -7.67 10.61 -3.16
CA HIS A 56 -8.54 9.54 -2.70
C HIS A 56 -10.00 9.74 -3.11
N SER A 57 -10.65 8.64 -3.48
CA SER A 57 -12.08 8.60 -3.76
C SER A 57 -12.91 8.75 -2.49
N SER A 58 -14.18 9.13 -2.63
CA SER A 58 -15.06 9.24 -1.48
C SER A 58 -15.41 7.85 -0.93
N THR A 59 -15.58 7.73 0.39
CA THR A 59 -16.03 6.48 1.03
C THR A 59 -17.29 5.92 0.37
N ALA A 60 -18.25 6.77 0.02
CA ALA A 60 -19.48 6.35 -0.66
C ALA A 60 -19.22 5.63 -2.00
N SER A 61 -18.18 6.02 -2.72
CA SER A 61 -17.80 5.37 -3.99
C SER A 61 -17.03 4.05 -3.82
N ARG A 62 -16.58 3.75 -2.59
CA ARG A 62 -15.82 2.56 -2.22
C ARG A 62 -16.61 1.51 -1.44
N MET A 63 -17.94 1.62 -1.43
CA MET A 63 -18.79 0.64 -0.74
C MET A 63 -19.01 -0.61 -1.61
N LEU A 64 -18.66 -1.78 -1.09
CA LEU A 64 -18.96 -3.09 -1.69
C LEU A 64 -19.52 -4.02 -0.60
N LEU A 65 -20.67 -4.67 -0.86
CA LEU A 65 -21.31 -5.60 0.10
C LEU A 65 -21.50 -5.02 1.52
N ARG A 66 -21.76 -3.70 1.62
CA ARG A 66 -21.90 -2.94 2.89
C ARG A 66 -20.60 -2.74 3.68
N GLU A 67 -19.46 -3.04 3.07
CA GLU A 67 -18.13 -2.75 3.62
C GLU A 67 -17.44 -1.69 2.77
N GLU A 68 -16.62 -0.85 3.41
CA GLU A 68 -15.75 0.09 2.72
C GLU A 68 -14.49 -0.64 2.25
N ALA A 69 -14.19 -0.58 0.95
CA ALA A 69 -12.94 -1.07 0.41
C ALA A 69 -11.80 -0.08 0.66
N GLY A 70 -10.63 -0.54 1.12
CA GLY A 70 -9.41 0.28 1.18
C GLY A 70 -8.95 0.75 -0.21
N GLU A 71 -8.10 1.79 -0.26
CA GLU A 71 -7.63 2.37 -1.53
C GLU A 71 -6.17 2.79 -1.46
N ASN A 72 -5.38 2.34 -2.43
CA ASN A 72 -4.03 2.83 -2.70
C ASN A 72 -3.99 3.49 -4.07
N LEU A 73 -3.22 4.56 -4.20
CA LEU A 73 -3.13 5.34 -5.43
C LEU A 73 -1.68 5.56 -5.84
N PHE A 74 -1.45 5.52 -7.14
CA PHE A 74 -0.13 5.67 -7.75
C PHE A 74 -0.29 6.35 -9.11
N THR A 75 0.68 7.17 -9.48
CA THR A 75 0.73 7.82 -10.79
C THR A 75 2.16 7.80 -11.31
N VAL A 76 2.30 7.87 -12.62
CA VAL A 76 3.59 7.98 -13.31
C VAL A 76 3.54 9.16 -14.28
N THR A 77 4.69 9.78 -14.49
CA THR A 77 4.83 10.84 -15.49
C THR A 77 5.18 10.31 -16.87
N VAL A 78 5.45 9.00 -16.99
CA VAL A 78 5.80 8.33 -18.25
C VAL A 78 4.53 8.22 -19.11
N PRO A 79 4.47 8.91 -20.27
CA PRO A 79 3.35 8.77 -21.19
C PRO A 79 3.25 7.33 -21.70
N ASP A 80 2.02 6.85 -21.90
CA ASP A 80 1.72 5.52 -22.43
C ASP A 80 2.50 4.38 -21.74
N ALA A 81 2.70 4.52 -20.43
CA ALA A 81 3.36 3.50 -19.63
C ALA A 81 2.60 2.17 -19.72
N GLU A 82 3.33 1.11 -20.04
CA GLU A 82 2.80 -0.25 -20.06
C GLU A 82 2.08 -0.60 -18.75
N PHE A 83 0.81 -1.00 -18.83
CA PHE A 83 -0.05 -1.19 -17.64
C PHE A 83 0.54 -2.19 -16.63
N ASN A 84 1.13 -3.28 -17.12
CA ASN A 84 1.77 -4.28 -16.26
C ASN A 84 3.00 -3.71 -15.52
N LYS A 85 3.74 -2.79 -16.16
CA LYS A 85 4.88 -2.11 -15.54
C LYS A 85 4.42 -1.05 -14.55
N ALA A 86 3.38 -0.28 -14.89
CA ALA A 86 2.78 0.67 -13.96
C ALA A 86 2.26 -0.04 -12.69
N ALA A 87 1.58 -1.18 -12.84
CA ALA A 87 1.14 -2.00 -11.71
C ALA A 87 2.32 -2.56 -10.90
N GLU A 88 3.42 -2.94 -11.58
CA GLU A 88 4.65 -3.37 -10.93
C GLU A 88 5.25 -2.25 -10.05
N TRP A 89 5.42 -1.07 -10.63
CA TRP A 89 5.97 0.10 -9.94
C TRP A 89 5.11 0.54 -8.78
N ALA A 90 3.78 0.60 -8.96
CA ALA A 90 2.83 0.98 -7.92
C ALA A 90 2.97 0.10 -6.68
N THR A 91 2.88 -1.22 -6.87
CA THR A 91 2.93 -2.16 -5.74
C THR A 91 4.30 -2.14 -5.03
N ARG A 92 5.39 -1.95 -5.80
CA ARG A 92 6.74 -1.80 -5.21
C ARG A 92 6.87 -0.51 -4.41
N ALA A 93 6.33 0.59 -4.92
CA ALA A 93 6.36 1.89 -4.24
C ALA A 93 5.63 1.81 -2.89
N TRP A 94 4.38 1.32 -2.88
CA TRP A 94 3.62 1.15 -1.64
C TRP A 94 4.32 0.22 -0.64
N PHE A 95 4.87 -0.91 -1.11
CA PHE A 95 5.55 -1.85 -0.21
C PHE A 95 6.86 -1.27 0.37
N ARG A 96 7.57 -0.44 -0.40
CA ARG A 96 8.85 0.15 -0.01
C ARG A 96 8.73 1.09 1.18
N GLU A 97 7.55 1.62 1.48
CA GLU A 97 7.30 2.43 2.67
C GLU A 97 7.72 1.73 3.97
N LEU A 98 7.61 0.41 4.05
CA LEU A 98 8.09 -0.35 5.21
C LEU A 98 9.61 -0.19 5.38
N LYS A 99 10.37 -0.24 4.30
CA LYS A 99 11.84 -0.07 4.33
C LYS A 99 12.25 1.38 4.56
N ASP A 100 11.51 2.32 3.99
CA ASP A 100 11.90 3.73 3.98
C ASP A 100 11.40 4.47 5.24
N ASN A 101 10.22 4.12 5.76
CA ASN A 101 9.58 4.76 6.90
C ASN A 101 9.47 3.84 8.13
N GLY A 102 9.20 2.56 7.91
CA GLY A 102 9.08 1.52 8.94
C GLY A 102 7.78 1.56 9.74
N VAL A 103 7.47 0.46 10.43
CA VAL A 103 6.32 0.35 11.34
C VAL A 103 6.82 0.03 12.76
N GLY A 104 7.88 -0.76 12.86
CA GLY A 104 8.50 -1.12 14.13
C GLY A 104 8.03 -2.47 14.67
N LYS A 105 8.70 -2.92 15.74
CA LYS A 105 8.57 -4.30 16.24
C LYS A 105 7.18 -4.62 16.79
N ASP A 106 6.49 -3.64 17.35
CA ASP A 106 5.17 -3.84 17.95
C ASP A 106 4.09 -4.07 16.90
N ASN A 107 4.33 -3.63 15.66
CA ASN A 107 3.40 -3.79 14.53
C ASN A 107 2.00 -3.24 14.83
N ILE A 108 1.93 -2.10 15.52
CA ILE A 108 0.70 -1.40 15.88
C ILE A 108 0.61 -0.13 15.04
N LEU A 109 -0.49 0.07 14.31
CA LEU A 109 -0.74 1.30 13.59
C LEU A 109 -1.18 2.40 14.56
N THR A 110 -0.22 3.22 15.00
CA THR A 110 -0.50 4.37 15.87
C THR A 110 -0.77 5.63 15.06
N ARG A 111 -1.44 6.61 15.69
CA ARG A 111 -1.66 7.93 15.06
C ARG A 111 -0.35 8.61 14.66
N GLN A 112 0.67 8.49 15.50
CA GLN A 112 2.01 9.01 15.22
C GLN A 112 2.63 8.41 13.96
N LEU A 113 2.48 7.09 13.75
CA LEU A 113 2.96 6.42 12.54
C LEU A 113 2.20 6.89 11.29
N LEU A 114 0.89 7.06 11.39
CA LEU A 114 0.06 7.59 10.31
C LEU A 114 0.45 9.01 9.94
N ASP A 115 0.57 9.91 10.93
CA ASP A 115 0.91 11.31 10.69
C ASP A 115 2.32 11.46 10.10
N ARG A 116 3.26 10.58 10.50
CA ARG A 116 4.59 10.51 9.87
C ARG A 116 4.50 10.05 8.41
N SER A 117 3.71 9.01 8.12
CA SER A 117 3.54 8.54 6.75
C SER A 117 3.00 9.65 5.85
N LYS A 118 1.99 10.40 6.29
CA LYS A 118 1.45 11.57 5.56
C LYS A 118 2.51 12.65 5.29
N ALA A 119 3.38 12.92 6.27
CA ALA A 119 4.45 13.91 6.11
C ALA A 119 5.53 13.47 5.11
N GLU A 120 5.84 12.17 5.04
CA GLU A 120 6.81 11.62 4.08
C GLU A 120 6.17 11.38 2.69
N ALA A 121 4.91 10.97 2.63
CA ALA A 121 4.06 10.93 1.42
C ALA A 121 4.04 12.26 0.68
N LEU A 122 4.00 13.38 1.41
CA LEU A 122 4.09 14.73 0.87
C LEU A 122 5.44 15.01 0.16
N LYS A 123 6.51 14.25 0.46
CA LYS A 123 7.83 14.38 -0.16
C LYS A 123 8.03 13.49 -1.39
N ILE A 124 7.24 12.41 -1.55
CA ILE A 124 7.43 11.40 -2.61
C ILE A 124 6.19 11.27 -3.53
N GLY A 125 5.15 12.10 -3.35
CA GLY A 125 3.99 12.12 -4.26
C GLY A 125 3.19 10.81 -4.28
N GLY A 126 3.06 10.13 -3.13
CA GLY A 126 2.36 8.86 -2.95
C GLY A 126 1.37 8.92 -1.79
N LEU A 127 0.14 8.42 -1.99
CA LEU A 127 -1.06 8.64 -1.16
C LEU A 127 -1.14 7.87 0.18
N ASP A 128 -2.03 8.39 1.04
CA ASP A 128 -2.30 8.10 2.45
C ASP A 128 -3.06 6.77 2.65
N THR A 129 -2.34 5.65 2.82
CA THR A 129 -2.97 4.32 2.93
C THR A 129 -3.01 3.78 4.36
N THR A 130 -4.23 3.48 4.84
CA THR A 130 -4.51 2.59 5.97
C THR A 130 -4.37 1.13 5.54
N LEU A 131 -3.57 0.36 6.28
CA LEU A 131 -3.33 -1.09 6.16
C LEU A 131 -4.62 -1.93 6.28
#